data_AF-A0A3B9HYG2-F1
#
_entry.id   AF-A0A3B9HYG2-F1
#
_cell.length_a   1.000
_cell.length_b   1.000
_cell.length_c   1.000
_cell.angle_alpha   90.00
_cell.angle_beta   90.00
_cell.angle_gamma   90.00
#
_symmetry.space_group_name_H-M   'P 1'
#
loop_
_entity.id
_entity.type
_entity.pdbx_description
1 polymer ?
#
loop_
_entity_poly.entity_id
_entity_poly.type
_entity_poly.pdbx_seq_one_letter_code
_entity_poly.pdbx_strand_id
1 'polypeptide(L)'
;MSEEMSCASCGFANSIAYRFCRRCGMLLEDFTDEPEQKLELNLHIPQKSKSPFTLIELLIIIAIIGILAAIAIPNTSRRGRYSGNSRQKACMANMRVIMGAVEMYNMDSNQMMHIVDSEALDRLVKGKYLKSPIVGAEKNCTYSSIGDISQDGRIACSVHGSIDSPKPLD
;
A
#
# COMPACT_ATOMS: atom_id res chain seq x y z
N MET A 1 -43.65 -20.74 53.93
CA MET A 1 -42.24 -20.51 54.28
C MET A 1 -41.41 -21.10 53.16
N SER A 2 -40.69 -20.27 52.41
CA SER A 2 -39.78 -20.72 51.35
C SER A 2 -38.45 -21.11 51.99
N GLU A 3 -38.06 -22.37 51.84
CA GLU A 3 -36.76 -22.87 52.31
C GLU A 3 -35.65 -22.32 51.41
N GLU A 4 -34.62 -21.74 52.03
CA GLU A 4 -33.46 -21.13 51.35
C GLU A 4 -32.18 -21.85 51.74
N MET A 5 -31.28 -22.06 50.78
CA MET A 5 -29.96 -22.64 50.98
C MET A 5 -28.86 -21.65 50.60
N SER A 6 -27.76 -21.60 51.37
CA SER A 6 -26.62 -20.74 51.08
C SER A 6 -25.62 -21.42 50.16
N CYS A 7 -25.18 -20.74 49.09
CA CYS A 7 -24.12 -21.24 48.22
C CYS A 7 -22.79 -21.38 48.96
N ALA A 8 -22.16 -22.55 48.90
CA ALA A 8 -20.88 -22.81 49.56
C ALA A 8 -19.72 -21.91 49.07
N SER A 9 -19.74 -21.45 47.82
CA SER A 9 -18.65 -20.65 47.26
C SER A 9 -18.77 -19.15 47.53
N CYS A 10 -19.98 -18.59 47.53
CA CYS A 10 -20.17 -17.14 47.63
C CYS A 10 -21.11 -16.70 48.76
N GLY A 11 -21.66 -17.63 49.53
CA GLY A 11 -22.57 -17.36 50.65
C GLY A 11 -23.94 -16.81 50.25
N PHE A 12 -24.24 -16.70 48.95
CA PHE A 12 -25.52 -16.16 48.49
C PHE A 12 -26.67 -17.12 48.78
N ALA A 13 -27.76 -16.62 49.37
CA ALA A 13 -28.98 -17.38 49.60
C ALA A 13 -29.71 -17.63 48.27
N ASN A 14 -29.92 -18.90 47.93
CA ASN A 14 -30.67 -19.33 46.76
C ASN A 14 -31.89 -20.11 47.25
N SER A 15 -33.00 -19.99 46.51
CA SER A 15 -34.09 -20.94 46.66
C SER A 15 -33.63 -22.33 46.21
N ILE A 16 -34.09 -23.35 46.92
CA ILE A 16 -33.88 -24.77 46.58
C ILE A 16 -34.36 -25.14 45.17
N ALA A 17 -35.16 -24.29 44.52
CA ALA A 17 -35.59 -24.48 43.14
C ALA A 17 -34.51 -24.19 42.09
N TYR A 18 -33.37 -23.57 42.45
CA TYR A 18 -32.31 -23.25 41.49
C TYR A 18 -31.20 -24.29 41.50
N ARG A 19 -30.91 -24.87 40.32
CA ARG A 19 -29.76 -25.78 40.11
C ARG A 19 -28.41 -25.08 40.22
N PHE A 20 -28.37 -23.79 39.95
CA PHE A 20 -27.15 -22.98 39.96
C PHE A 20 -27.33 -21.77 40.84
N CYS A 21 -26.24 -21.38 41.53
CA CYS A 21 -26.20 -20.16 42.28
C CYS A 21 -26.43 -18.97 41.35
N ARG A 22 -27.44 -18.14 41.66
CA ARG A 22 -27.77 -16.94 40.86
C ARG A 22 -26.69 -15.88 40.85
N ARG A 23 -25.72 -15.97 41.75
CA ARG A 23 -24.65 -14.98 41.89
C ARG A 23 -23.35 -15.43 41.22
N CYS A 24 -22.87 -16.63 41.53
CA CYS A 24 -21.59 -17.11 41.01
C CYS A 24 -21.71 -18.21 39.95
N GLY A 25 -22.91 -18.72 39.67
CA GLY A 25 -23.13 -19.78 38.69
C GLY A 25 -22.68 -21.17 39.14
N MET A 26 -22.20 -21.33 40.37
CA MET A 26 -21.79 -22.63 40.90
C MET A 26 -22.98 -23.54 41.18
N LEU A 27 -22.83 -24.82 40.89
CA LEU A 27 -23.85 -25.85 41.09
C LEU A 27 -24.08 -26.07 42.60
N LEU A 28 -25.34 -26.16 43.03
CA LEU A 28 -25.71 -26.10 44.45
C LEU A 28 -25.92 -27.47 45.13
N GLU A 29 -26.07 -28.56 44.37
CA GLU A 29 -26.21 -29.93 44.91
C GLU A 29 -25.44 -30.95 44.07
N ASP A 30 -24.59 -31.75 44.72
CA ASP A 30 -24.02 -32.94 44.11
C ASP A 30 -25.13 -33.97 43.86
N PHE A 31 -25.25 -34.43 42.62
CA PHE A 31 -26.20 -35.47 42.22
C PHE A 31 -25.90 -36.77 42.98
N THR A 32 -26.68 -37.08 44.02
CA THR A 32 -26.75 -38.44 44.57
C THR A 32 -27.66 -39.28 43.70
N ASP A 33 -27.03 -40.21 42.97
CA ASP A 33 -27.52 -41.52 42.54
C ASP A 33 -29.04 -41.68 42.29
N GLU A 34 -29.46 -41.51 41.04
CA GLU A 34 -30.61 -42.24 40.50
C GLU A 34 -30.13 -43.27 39.46
N PRO A 35 -30.74 -44.46 39.44
CA PRO A 35 -30.18 -45.66 38.84
C PRO A 35 -30.13 -45.59 37.31
N GLU A 36 -29.04 -46.11 36.74
CA GLU A 36 -28.80 -46.23 35.31
C GLU A 36 -29.94 -46.95 34.58
N GLN A 37 -30.91 -46.21 34.05
CA GLN A 37 -31.67 -46.71 32.91
C GLN A 37 -30.75 -46.63 31.69
N LYS A 38 -30.06 -47.74 31.41
CA LYS A 38 -29.37 -47.99 30.14
C LYS A 38 -30.37 -47.93 28.98
N LEU A 39 -30.65 -46.71 28.52
CA LEU A 39 -31.14 -46.49 27.18
C LEU A 39 -29.91 -46.62 26.28
N GLU A 40 -29.71 -47.78 25.66
CA GLU A 40 -28.75 -47.93 24.58
C GLU A 40 -29.26 -47.08 23.40
N LEU A 41 -28.89 -45.81 23.42
CA LEU A 41 -29.11 -44.88 22.34
C LEU A 41 -28.14 -45.28 21.24
N ASN A 42 -28.60 -46.12 20.31
CA ASN A 42 -27.94 -46.35 19.03
C ASN A 42 -27.95 -45.04 18.24
N LEU A 43 -27.06 -44.12 18.61
CA LEU A 43 -26.78 -42.92 17.85
C LEU A 43 -26.03 -43.35 16.60
N HIS A 44 -26.78 -43.67 15.54
CA HIS A 44 -26.25 -43.73 14.21
C HIS A 44 -25.89 -42.29 13.82
N ILE A 45 -24.72 -41.82 14.26
CA ILE A 45 -24.11 -40.62 13.72
C ILE A 45 -23.92 -40.95 12.23
N PRO A 46 -24.61 -40.27 11.29
CA PRO A 46 -24.30 -40.45 9.89
C PRO A 46 -22.83 -40.07 9.74
N GLN A 47 -21.97 -41.08 9.55
CA GLN A 47 -20.59 -40.87 9.18
C GLN A 47 -20.66 -40.05 7.91
N LYS A 48 -20.33 -38.75 8.01
CA LYS A 48 -20.28 -37.85 6.87
C LYS A 48 -19.29 -38.50 5.92
N SER A 49 -19.80 -39.14 4.87
CA SER A 49 -18.98 -39.81 3.88
C SER A 49 -18.01 -38.76 3.37
N LYS A 50 -16.73 -38.94 3.67
CA LYS A 50 -15.69 -38.12 3.05
C LYS A 50 -15.78 -38.49 1.58
N SER A 51 -16.34 -37.60 0.78
CA SER A 51 -16.34 -37.75 -0.67
C SER A 51 -14.89 -37.98 -1.08
N PRO A 52 -14.56 -39.10 -1.75
CA PRO A 52 -13.20 -39.33 -2.19
C PRO A 52 -12.86 -38.23 -3.18
N PHE A 53 -11.83 -37.45 -2.86
CA PHE A 53 -11.25 -36.46 -3.78
C PHE A 53 -10.92 -37.20 -5.07
N THR A 54 -11.59 -36.85 -6.16
CA THR A 54 -11.38 -37.57 -7.42
C THR A 54 -10.07 -37.09 -8.04
N LEU A 55 -9.32 -38.00 -8.65
CA LEU A 55 -8.09 -37.63 -9.38
C LEU A 55 -8.39 -36.59 -10.48
N ILE A 56 -9.58 -36.67 -11.10
CA ILE A 56 -10.01 -35.72 -12.12
C ILE A 56 -10.24 -34.31 -11.57
N GLU A 57 -10.76 -34.18 -10.35
CA GLU A 57 -10.97 -32.88 -9.70
C GLU A 57 -9.63 -32.19 -9.39
N LEU A 58 -8.64 -32.96 -8.92
CA LEU A 58 -7.29 -32.44 -8.73
C LEU A 58 -6.63 -32.02 -10.05
N LEU A 59 -6.82 -32.79 -11.12
CA LEU A 59 -6.28 -32.49 -12.46
C LEU A 59 -6.83 -31.19 -13.05
N ILE A 60 -8.14 -30.93 -12.88
CA ILE A 60 -8.75 -29.70 -13.37
C ILE A 60 -8.22 -28.47 -12.59
N ILE A 61 -8.02 -28.60 -11.27
CA ILE A 61 -7.52 -27.51 -10.43
C ILE A 61 -6.10 -27.09 -10.87
N ILE A 62 -5.18 -28.04 -11.05
CA ILE A 62 -3.82 -27.71 -11.47
C ILE A 62 -3.79 -27.13 -12.89
N ALA A 63 -4.68 -27.57 -13.78
CA ALA A 63 -4.81 -27.03 -15.13
C ALA A 63 -5.26 -25.55 -15.09
N ILE A 64 -6.28 -25.22 -14.29
CA ILE A 64 -6.76 -23.83 -14.14
C ILE A 64 -5.68 -22.95 -13.51
N ILE A 65 -5.02 -23.42 -12.44
CA ILE A 65 -3.93 -22.67 -11.79
C ILE A 65 -2.78 -22.42 -12.77
N GLY A 66 -2.42 -23.40 -13.62
CA GLY A 66 -1.40 -23.24 -14.65
C GLY A 66 -1.72 -22.17 -15.68
N ILE A 67 -2.97 -22.13 -16.17
CA ILE A 67 -3.44 -21.09 -17.11
C ILE A 67 -3.43 -19.71 -16.45
N LEU A 68 -3.96 -19.62 -15.23
CA LEU A 68 -3.97 -18.37 -14.48
C LEU A 68 -2.55 -17.87 -14.20
N ALA A 69 -1.63 -18.75 -13.79
CA ALA A 69 -0.23 -18.40 -13.55
C ALA A 69 0.47 -17.88 -14.83
N ALA A 70 0.17 -18.47 -16.00
CA ALA A 70 0.75 -18.04 -17.27
C ALA A 70 0.31 -16.61 -17.68
N ILE A 71 -0.96 -16.25 -17.43
CA ILE A 71 -1.49 -14.91 -17.72
C ILE A 71 -1.10 -13.90 -16.62
N ALA A 72 -0.96 -14.38 -15.38
CA ALA A 72 -0.72 -13.54 -14.21
C ALA A 72 0.70 -12.98 -14.11
N ILE A 73 1.65 -13.37 -14.97
CA ILE A 73 2.99 -12.76 -14.98
C ILE A 73 2.89 -11.38 -15.67
N PRO A 74 2.88 -10.25 -14.93
CA PRO A 74 2.97 -8.96 -15.58
C PRO A 74 4.35 -8.86 -16.23
N ASN A 75 4.40 -8.41 -17.48
CA ASN A 75 5.67 -8.16 -18.16
C ASN A 75 6.42 -6.99 -17.48
N THR A 76 7.23 -7.31 -16.48
CA THR A 76 7.97 -6.34 -15.63
C THR A 76 8.93 -5.48 -16.43
N SER A 77 9.41 -5.94 -17.60
CA SER A 77 10.32 -5.19 -18.46
C SER A 77 9.68 -3.91 -19.03
N ARG A 78 8.36 -3.89 -19.25
CA ARG A 78 7.65 -2.69 -19.74
C ARG A 78 7.52 -1.62 -18.66
N ARG A 79 7.48 -2.02 -17.38
CA ARG A 79 7.36 -1.10 -16.23
C ARG A 79 8.63 -0.28 -16.03
N GLY A 80 9.80 -0.87 -16.24
CA GLY A 80 11.09 -0.16 -16.21
C GLY A 80 11.17 0.94 -17.25
N ARG A 81 10.87 0.62 -18.52
CA ARG A 81 10.88 1.59 -19.62
C ARG A 81 9.83 2.70 -19.44
N TYR A 82 8.63 2.35 -18.99
CA TYR A 82 7.59 3.35 -18.72
C TYR A 82 8.01 4.34 -17.62
N SER A 83 8.66 3.83 -16.56
CA SER A 83 9.23 4.67 -15.50
C SER A 83 10.30 5.62 -16.04
N GLY A 84 11.26 5.12 -16.83
CA GLY A 84 12.29 5.96 -17.45
C GLY A 84 11.70 7.06 -18.34
N ASN A 85 10.75 6.70 -19.21
CA ASN A 85 10.09 7.67 -20.10
C ASN A 85 9.31 8.74 -19.31
N SER A 86 8.67 8.36 -18.20
CA SER A 86 7.94 9.30 -17.35
C SER A 86 8.86 10.30 -16.65
N ARG A 87 10.00 9.83 -16.12
CA ARG A 87 11.02 10.65 -15.44
C ARG A 87 11.67 11.63 -16.41
N GLN A 88 11.97 11.17 -17.62
CA GLN A 88 12.51 12.02 -18.68
C GLN A 88 11.54 13.14 -19.05
N LYS A 89 10.26 12.81 -19.26
CA LYS A 89 9.21 13.80 -19.56
C LYS A 89 9.05 14.84 -18.45
N ALA A 90 9.10 14.40 -17.18
CA ALA A 90 9.07 15.32 -16.04
C ALA A 90 10.27 16.28 -16.06
N CYS A 91 11.48 15.79 -16.37
CA CYS A 91 12.64 16.67 -16.52
C CYS A 91 12.47 17.68 -17.65
N MET A 92 11.94 17.27 -18.81
CA MET A 92 11.66 18.19 -19.91
C MET A 92 10.62 19.25 -19.55
N ALA A 93 9.62 18.92 -18.74
CA ALA A 93 8.66 19.89 -18.23
C ALA A 93 9.35 20.91 -17.31
N ASN A 94 10.18 20.44 -16.38
CA ASN A 94 10.97 21.32 -15.49
C ASN A 94 11.88 22.26 -16.28
N MET A 95 12.57 21.77 -17.33
CA MET A 95 13.42 22.61 -18.19
C MET A 95 12.65 23.76 -18.83
N ARG A 96 11.41 23.53 -19.30
CA ARG A 96 10.55 24.59 -19.86
C ARG A 96 10.12 25.60 -18.80
N VAL A 97 9.82 25.14 -17.59
CA VAL A 97 9.46 26.01 -16.46
C VAL A 97 10.64 26.92 -16.09
N ILE A 98 11.86 26.37 -16.02
CA ILE A 98 13.05 27.17 -15.74
C ILE A 98 13.28 28.18 -16.85
N MET A 99 13.19 27.78 -18.12
CA MET A 99 13.39 28.68 -19.26
C MET A 99 12.40 29.86 -19.21
N GLY A 100 11.12 29.60 -18.98
CA GLY A 100 10.12 30.66 -18.81
C GLY A 100 10.41 31.56 -17.61
N ALA A 101 10.87 31.01 -16.49
CA ALA A 101 11.26 31.82 -15.33
C ALA A 101 12.47 32.71 -15.60
N VAL A 102 13.45 32.23 -16.39
CA VAL A 102 14.60 33.03 -16.82
C VAL A 102 14.18 34.14 -17.78
N GLU A 103 13.29 33.85 -18.73
CA GLU A 103 12.73 34.86 -19.62
C GLU A 103 12.01 35.97 -18.85
N MET A 104 11.17 35.61 -17.87
CA MET A 104 10.52 36.58 -16.99
C MET A 104 11.53 37.40 -16.19
N TYR A 105 12.55 36.76 -15.62
CA TYR A 105 13.64 37.46 -14.93
C TYR A 105 14.36 38.45 -15.85
N ASN A 106 14.64 38.06 -17.09
CA ASN A 106 15.31 38.92 -18.07
C ASN A 106 14.45 40.09 -18.56
N MET A 107 13.12 39.96 -18.51
CA MET A 107 12.20 41.07 -18.81
C MET A 107 12.17 42.11 -17.69
N ASP A 108 12.29 41.68 -16.44
CA ASP A 108 12.17 42.55 -15.26
C ASP A 108 13.53 43.12 -14.79
N SER A 109 14.65 42.45 -15.12
CA SER A 109 16.00 42.81 -14.71
C SER A 109 16.76 43.56 -15.79
N ASN A 110 17.46 44.64 -15.42
CA ASN A 110 18.38 45.34 -16.32
C ASN A 110 19.63 44.51 -16.68
N GLN A 111 19.93 43.46 -15.90
CA GLN A 111 21.01 42.52 -16.16
C GLN A 111 20.44 41.15 -16.50
N MET A 112 20.66 40.72 -17.73
CA MET A 112 20.18 39.43 -18.21
C MET A 112 20.99 38.29 -17.60
N MET A 113 20.32 37.17 -17.38
CA MET A 113 20.92 35.93 -16.93
C MET A 113 21.48 35.18 -18.14
N HIS A 114 22.80 35.02 -18.15
CA HIS A 114 23.52 34.34 -19.23
C HIS A 114 23.75 32.85 -18.94
N ILE A 115 23.89 32.49 -17.66
CA ILE A 115 24.19 31.12 -17.23
C ILE A 115 23.17 30.72 -16.17
N VAL A 116 22.66 29.51 -16.28
CA VAL A 116 21.79 28.88 -15.29
C VAL A 116 22.57 27.77 -14.62
N ASP A 117 22.84 27.95 -13.34
CA ASP A 117 23.38 26.97 -12.41
C ASP A 117 22.49 26.89 -11.15
N SER A 118 22.94 26.15 -10.14
CA SER A 118 22.19 26.03 -8.88
C SER A 118 21.97 27.37 -8.16
N GLU A 119 22.92 28.30 -8.27
CA GLU A 119 22.82 29.61 -7.63
C GLU A 119 21.83 30.52 -8.38
N ALA A 120 21.87 30.52 -9.70
CA ALA A 120 20.90 31.18 -10.55
C ALA A 120 19.47 30.69 -10.28
N LEU A 121 19.27 29.38 -10.12
CA LEU A 121 17.96 28.83 -9.74
C LEU A 121 17.46 29.35 -8.39
N ASP A 122 18.35 29.46 -7.39
CA ASP A 122 18.00 30.04 -6.09
C ASP A 122 17.63 31.53 -6.21
N ARG A 123 18.31 32.29 -7.08
CA ARG A 123 17.95 33.68 -7.41
C ARG A 123 16.55 33.77 -8.03
N LEU A 124 16.17 32.85 -8.91
CA LEU A 124 14.82 32.81 -9.50
C LEU A 124 13.73 32.52 -8.45
N VAL A 125 14.03 31.66 -7.47
CA VAL A 125 13.13 31.38 -6.35
C VAL A 125 13.00 32.60 -5.43
N LYS A 126 14.13 33.22 -5.05
CA LYS A 126 14.15 34.44 -4.23
C LYS A 126 13.43 35.61 -4.92
N GLY A 127 13.62 35.74 -6.23
CA GLY A 127 12.96 36.71 -7.08
C GLY A 127 11.48 36.42 -7.36
N LYS A 128 10.93 35.30 -6.84
CA LYS A 128 9.54 34.85 -7.04
C LYS A 128 9.16 34.54 -8.48
N TYR A 129 10.14 34.38 -9.38
CA TYR A 129 9.93 33.86 -10.73
C TYR A 129 9.63 32.35 -10.70
N LEU A 130 10.16 31.65 -9.68
CA LEU A 130 9.79 30.28 -9.35
C LEU A 130 9.11 30.24 -7.98
N LYS A 131 7.96 29.57 -7.90
CA LYS A 131 7.21 29.41 -6.65
C LYS A 131 7.95 28.56 -5.62
N SER A 132 8.74 27.60 -6.08
CA SER A 132 9.51 26.68 -5.24
C SER A 132 10.77 26.23 -5.98
N PRO A 133 11.79 25.73 -5.25
CA PRO A 133 12.93 25.07 -5.89
C PRO A 133 12.46 23.93 -6.80
N ILE A 134 13.11 23.81 -7.95
CA ILE A 134 12.80 22.74 -8.90
C ILE A 134 13.29 21.41 -8.32
N VAL A 135 12.39 20.44 -8.22
CA VAL A 135 12.71 19.08 -7.81
C VAL A 135 12.96 18.25 -9.06
N GLY A 136 14.16 17.67 -9.17
CA GLY A 136 14.51 16.77 -10.27
C GLY A 136 13.68 15.49 -10.25
N ALA A 137 13.45 14.87 -11.42
CA ALA A 137 12.72 13.60 -11.51
C ALA A 137 13.45 12.42 -10.85
N GLU A 138 14.76 12.57 -10.63
CA GLU A 138 15.62 11.64 -9.91
C GLU A 138 16.60 12.42 -9.02
N LYS A 139 17.18 11.73 -8.02
CA LYS A 139 18.12 12.34 -7.06
C LYS A 139 19.34 13.00 -7.72
N ASN A 140 19.75 12.51 -8.89
CA ASN A 140 20.97 12.97 -9.57
C ASN A 140 20.67 13.98 -10.70
N CYS A 141 19.40 14.37 -10.87
CA CYS A 141 19.00 15.35 -11.87
C CYS A 141 19.39 16.76 -11.40
N THR A 142 20.37 17.34 -12.08
CA THR A 142 20.71 18.77 -11.95
C THR A 142 20.45 19.45 -13.29
N TYR A 143 20.03 20.71 -13.24
CA TYR A 143 19.74 21.51 -14.42
C TYR A 143 20.81 22.59 -14.59
N SER A 144 21.35 22.69 -15.80
CA SER A 144 22.35 23.70 -16.13
C SER A 144 22.12 24.22 -17.54
N SER A 145 22.61 25.43 -17.82
CA SER A 145 22.64 25.96 -19.18
C SER A 145 23.77 25.34 -20.00
N ILE A 146 23.49 25.09 -21.27
CA ILE A 146 24.47 24.84 -22.32
C ILE A 146 24.45 26.06 -23.23
N GLY A 147 25.56 26.81 -23.24
CA GLY A 147 25.63 28.10 -23.93
C GLY A 147 25.01 29.25 -23.13
N ASP A 148 24.87 30.41 -23.80
CA ASP A 148 24.33 31.64 -23.22
C ASP A 148 22.80 31.67 -23.32
N ILE A 149 22.12 31.59 -22.19
CA ILE A 149 20.64 31.57 -22.12
C ILE A 149 20.01 32.90 -22.56
N SER A 150 20.77 34.00 -22.57
CA SER A 150 20.28 35.28 -23.10
C SER A 150 20.11 35.29 -24.62
N GLN A 151 20.67 34.30 -25.31
CA GLN A 151 20.65 34.19 -26.77
C GLN A 151 19.99 32.89 -27.21
N ASP A 152 20.78 31.89 -27.62
CA ASP A 152 20.33 30.60 -28.15
C ASP A 152 20.66 29.43 -27.23
N GLY A 153 21.16 29.72 -26.03
CA GLY A 153 21.48 28.74 -25.02
C GLY A 153 20.26 27.96 -24.56
N ARG A 154 20.51 26.73 -24.10
CA ARG A 154 19.45 25.77 -23.76
C ARG A 154 19.66 25.22 -22.38
N ILE A 155 18.56 24.87 -21.72
CA ILE A 155 18.61 24.19 -20.44
C ILE A 155 18.72 22.69 -20.68
N ALA A 156 19.66 22.06 -20.00
CA ALA A 156 19.88 20.63 -20.05
C ALA A 156 19.91 20.03 -18.64
N CYS A 157 19.53 18.76 -18.57
CA CYS A 157 19.68 17.95 -17.38
C CYS A 157 20.93 17.06 -17.50
N SER A 158 21.71 16.96 -16.41
CA SER A 158 22.89 16.08 -16.32
C SER A 158 22.58 14.63 -16.73
N VAL A 159 21.43 14.10 -16.31
CA VAL A 159 21.00 12.71 -16.51
C VAL A 159 20.26 12.52 -17.83
N HIS A 160 19.28 13.39 -18.13
CA HIS A 160 18.32 13.16 -19.23
C HIS A 160 18.64 13.91 -20.54
N GLY A 161 19.67 14.77 -20.55
CA GLY A 161 20.01 15.61 -21.70
C GLY A 161 19.14 16.87 -21.80
N SER A 162 19.08 17.44 -23.00
CA SER A 162 18.27 18.64 -23.30
C SER A 162 16.95 18.25 -23.97
N ILE A 163 16.07 19.24 -24.19
CA ILE A 163 14.77 19.02 -24.87
C ILE A 163 14.98 18.60 -26.33
N ASP A 164 15.95 19.20 -27.02
CA ASP A 164 16.23 18.92 -28.44
C ASP A 164 17.10 17.66 -28.64
N SER A 165 17.85 17.29 -27.61
CA SER A 165 18.74 16.12 -27.64
C SER A 165 18.59 15.32 -26.35
N PRO A 166 17.45 14.61 -26.19
CA PRO A 166 17.25 13.71 -25.06
C PRO A 166 18.26 12.56 -25.11
N LYS A 167 18.86 12.24 -23.95
CA LYS A 167 19.66 11.03 -23.81
C LYS A 167 18.76 9.78 -23.90
N PRO A 168 19.23 8.68 -24.50
CA PRO A 168 18.51 7.41 -24.50
C PRO A 168 18.32 6.92 -23.07
N LEU A 169 17.20 6.26 -22.83
CA LEU A 169 16.86 5.68 -21.54
C LEU A 169 17.37 4.24 -21.50
N ASP A 170 18.27 3.97 -20.56
CA ASP A 170 18.81 2.64 -20.29
C ASP A 170 17.79 1.74 -19.55
#